data_AF-A0A6J2JD35-F1
#
_entry.id   AF-A0A6J2JD35-F1
#
_cell.length_a   1.000
_cell.length_b   1.000
_cell.length_c   1.000
_cell.angle_alpha   90.00
_cell.angle_beta   90.00
_cell.angle_gamma   90.00
#
_symmetry.space_group_name_H-M   'P 1'
#
loop_
_entity.id
_entity.type
_entity.pdbx_description
1 polymer ?
#
loop_
_entity_poly.entity_id
_entity_poly.type
_entity_poly.pdbx_seq_one_letter_code
_entity_poly.pdbx_strand_id
1 'polypeptide(L)'
;MDCPPERSCKNRGIKFSCLADQKREQKCVCDEGYVRNESNECIEEENCEECSGENEEFTNCTNPCPPRTCNSLVARFDCSKPKPCEEGCACKPDYLKLDDNSACVKICECPQMASSPDCATL
;
A
#
# COMPACT_ATOMS: atom_id res chain seq x y z
N MET A 1 9.64 4.46 20.35
CA MET A 1 9.29 5.07 19.04
C MET A 1 9.95 6.42 19.00
N ASP A 2 10.79 6.63 17.99
CA ASP A 2 11.43 7.93 17.75
C ASP A 2 10.38 9.02 17.51
N CYS A 3 10.66 10.21 18.03
CA CYS A 3 9.84 11.38 17.79
C CYS A 3 10.70 12.57 17.37
N PRO A 4 10.38 13.24 16.25
CA PRO A 4 9.29 12.89 15.32
C PRO A 4 9.62 11.60 14.55
N PRO A 5 8.60 10.85 14.09
CA PRO A 5 8.85 9.79 13.13
C PRO A 5 9.47 10.40 11.87
N GLU A 6 10.21 9.57 11.13
CA GLU A 6 10.79 10.01 9.87
C GLU A 6 9.70 10.32 8.86
N ARG A 7 9.90 11.40 8.10
CA ARG A 7 8.95 11.86 7.11
C ARG A 7 8.86 10.85 5.96
N SER A 8 7.65 10.41 5.66
CA SER A 8 7.33 9.44 4.62
C SER A 8 6.06 9.84 3.90
N CYS A 9 5.78 9.23 2.76
CA CYS A 9 4.52 9.46 2.05
C CYS A 9 3.28 9.25 2.93
N LYS A 10 3.36 8.31 3.89
CA LYS A 10 2.27 7.99 4.83
C LYS A 10 2.02 9.05 5.90
N ASN A 11 3.01 9.89 6.20
CA ASN A 11 2.90 10.86 7.29
C ASN A 11 3.24 12.31 6.89
N ARG A 12 3.43 12.59 5.59
CA ARG A 12 3.80 13.92 5.06
C ARG A 12 2.83 15.04 5.48
N GLY A 13 1.55 14.72 5.65
CA GLY A 13 0.51 15.66 6.12
C GLY A 13 0.24 15.66 7.62
N ILE A 14 0.95 14.84 8.41
CA ILE A 14 0.68 14.65 9.84
C ILE A 14 1.63 15.52 10.66
N LYS A 15 1.06 16.37 11.53
CA LYS A 15 1.84 17.14 12.50
C LYS A 15 2.08 16.31 13.76
N PHE A 16 3.35 16.05 14.07
CA PHE A 16 3.75 15.36 15.29
C PHE A 16 4.15 16.35 16.38
N SER A 17 3.77 16.07 17.62
CA SER A 17 4.23 16.81 18.80
C SER A 17 4.99 15.85 19.72
N CYS A 18 6.27 16.14 19.94
CA CYS A 18 7.12 15.32 20.78
C CYS A 18 7.12 15.85 22.21
N LEU A 19 7.08 14.93 23.17
CA LEU A 19 7.24 15.28 24.58
C LEU A 19 8.69 15.71 24.85
N ALA A 20 8.89 16.57 25.84
CA ALA A 20 10.22 17.07 26.19
C ALA A 20 11.21 15.95 26.56
N ASP A 21 10.71 14.90 27.21
CA ASP A 21 11.51 13.75 27.68
C ASP A 21 11.70 12.65 26.61
N GLN A 22 11.17 12.83 25.40
CA GLN A 22 11.36 11.84 24.33
C GLN A 22 12.76 11.93 23.72
N LYS A 23 13.41 10.77 23.66
CA LYS A 23 14.73 10.60 23.06
C LYS A 23 14.67 10.87 21.55
N ARG A 24 15.50 11.81 21.10
CA ARG A 24 15.80 12.04 19.68
C ARG A 24 17.03 11.23 19.31
N GLU A 25 16.87 10.19 18.50
CA GLU A 25 18.00 9.44 17.97
C GLU A 25 18.55 10.10 16.70
N GLN A 26 19.88 10.12 16.55
CA GLN A 26 20.52 10.55 15.32
C GLN A 26 20.45 9.40 14.31
N LYS A 27 19.90 9.68 13.14
CA LYS A 27 19.82 8.72 12.04
C LYS A 27 19.89 9.41 10.68
N CYS A 28 20.18 8.64 9.65
CA CYS A 28 20.05 9.11 8.27
C CYS A 28 18.56 9.29 7.94
N VAL A 29 18.23 10.44 7.38
CA VAL A 29 16.90 10.78 6.86
C VAL A 29 17.04 11.26 5.42
N CYS A 30 15.92 11.34 4.70
CA CYS A 30 15.90 11.96 3.38
C CYS A 30 16.25 13.45 3.44
N ASP A 31 16.87 13.97 2.38
CA ASP A 31 17.18 15.39 2.25
C ASP A 31 15.91 16.26 2.23
N GLU A 32 16.07 17.57 2.43
CA GLU A 32 14.95 18.51 2.38
C GLU A 32 14.24 18.47 1.02
N GLY A 33 12.91 18.38 1.02
CA GLY A 33 12.09 18.17 -0.18
C GLY A 33 11.83 16.69 -0.54
N TYR A 34 12.57 15.76 0.08
CA TYR A 34 12.40 14.33 -0.13
C TYR A 34 11.73 13.65 1.06
N VAL A 35 10.98 12.58 0.79
CA VAL A 35 10.30 11.75 1.79
C VAL A 35 10.50 10.28 1.45
N ARG A 36 10.44 9.41 2.47
CA ARG A 36 10.62 7.98 2.25
C ARG A 36 9.34 7.34 1.68
N ASN A 37 9.47 6.61 0.57
CA ASN A 37 8.38 5.83 -0.04
C ASN A 37 8.20 4.45 0.63
N GLU A 38 7.24 3.65 0.17
CA GLU A 38 7.01 2.28 0.69
C GLU A 38 8.17 1.31 0.41
N SER A 39 8.95 1.57 -0.63
CA SER A 39 10.16 0.83 -1.00
C SER A 39 11.41 1.25 -0.21
N ASN A 40 11.28 2.14 0.78
CA ASN A 40 12.35 2.73 1.58
C ASN A 40 13.33 3.66 0.83
N GLU A 41 12.95 4.16 -0.34
CA GLU A 41 13.72 5.12 -1.14
C GLU A 41 13.30 6.56 -0.80
N CYS A 42 14.22 7.50 -0.94
CA CYS A 42 13.92 8.93 -0.81
C CYS A 42 13.45 9.47 -2.16
N ILE A 43 12.18 9.88 -2.24
CA ILE A 43 11.55 10.44 -3.44
C ILE A 43 11.05 11.86 -3.16
N GLU A 44 10.84 12.65 -4.21
CA GLU A 44 10.20 13.96 -4.07
C GLU A 44 8.78 13.80 -3.51
N GLU A 45 8.37 14.71 -2.64
CA GLU A 45 7.07 14.61 -1.96
C GLU A 45 5.88 14.58 -2.94
N GLU A 46 6.01 15.22 -4.10
CA GLU A 46 5.02 15.18 -5.18
C GLU A 46 4.87 13.79 -5.81
N ASN A 47 5.92 12.97 -5.79
CA ASN A 47 5.92 11.63 -6.38
C ASN A 47 5.37 10.55 -5.41
N CYS A 48 4.88 10.92 -4.24
CA CYS A 48 4.24 9.96 -3.32
C CYS A 48 2.96 9.33 -3.87
N GLU A 49 2.35 9.95 -4.88
CA GLU A 49 1.19 9.43 -5.59
C GLU A 49 1.59 8.60 -6.81
N GLU A 50 2.90 8.45 -7.07
CA GLU A 50 3.42 7.54 -8.07
C GLU A 50 3.70 6.17 -7.44
N CYS A 51 3.16 5.12 -8.06
CA CYS A 51 3.40 3.75 -7.65
C CYS A 51 4.48 3.12 -8.53
N SER A 52 5.51 2.56 -7.89
CA SER A 52 6.63 1.89 -8.57
C SER A 52 6.34 0.43 -8.93
N GLY A 53 5.33 -0.17 -8.29
CA GLY A 53 4.95 -1.56 -8.53
C GLY A 53 4.25 -1.77 -9.88
N GLU A 54 4.56 -2.88 -10.55
CA GLU A 54 3.86 -3.26 -11.77
C GLU A 54 2.37 -3.49 -11.50
N ASN A 55 1.53 -2.88 -12.35
CA ASN A 55 0.07 -2.92 -12.24
C ASN A 55 -0.50 -2.35 -10.92
N GLU A 56 0.24 -1.46 -10.26
CA GLU A 56 -0.26 -0.66 -9.14
C GLU A 56 -0.70 0.73 -9.59
N GLU A 57 -1.62 1.32 -8.83
CA GLU A 57 -2.05 2.71 -8.95
C GLU A 57 -2.26 3.31 -7.56
N PHE A 58 -2.13 4.63 -7.46
CA PHE A 58 -2.43 5.32 -6.23
C PHE A 58 -3.93 5.34 -5.98
N THR A 59 -4.31 5.00 -4.75
CA THR A 59 -5.69 4.98 -4.28
C THR A 59 -5.81 5.64 -2.92
N ASN A 60 -6.98 6.21 -2.67
CA ASN A 60 -7.34 6.72 -1.34
C ASN A 60 -7.69 5.59 -0.35
N CYS A 61 -7.75 4.33 -0.79
CA CYS A 61 -8.09 3.19 0.07
C CYS A 61 -7.37 1.91 -0.38
N THR A 62 -6.22 1.64 0.24
CA THR A 62 -5.36 0.46 0.01
C THR A 62 -5.86 -0.78 0.73
N ASN A 63 -6.73 -0.62 1.73
CA ASN A 63 -7.26 -1.69 2.58
C ASN A 63 -8.78 -1.91 2.40
N PRO A 64 -9.28 -2.10 1.17
CA PRO A 64 -10.70 -2.34 0.93
C PRO A 64 -11.18 -3.67 1.53
N CYS A 65 -12.49 -3.79 1.74
CA CYS A 65 -13.13 -5.03 2.15
C CYS A 65 -14.20 -5.42 1.11
N PRO A 66 -14.10 -6.60 0.46
CA PRO A 66 -13.03 -7.61 0.59
C PRO A 66 -11.67 -7.10 0.07
N PRO A 67 -10.55 -7.69 0.53
CA PRO A 67 -9.22 -7.26 0.10
C PRO A 67 -8.96 -7.56 -1.39
N ARG A 68 -8.00 -6.86 -1.99
CA ARG A 68 -7.61 -7.04 -3.41
C ARG A 68 -6.58 -8.16 -3.56
N THR A 69 -6.91 -9.35 -3.07
CA THR A 69 -6.05 -10.55 -3.13
C THR A 69 -6.74 -11.70 -3.85
N CYS A 70 -5.99 -12.63 -4.43
CA CYS A 70 -6.53 -13.82 -5.09
C CYS A 70 -7.42 -14.67 -4.16
N ASN A 71 -7.11 -14.70 -2.86
CA ASN A 71 -7.95 -15.39 -1.87
C ASN A 71 -9.36 -14.78 -1.77
N SER A 72 -9.51 -13.50 -2.13
CA SER A 72 -10.78 -12.79 -2.06
C SER A 72 -11.79 -13.19 -3.13
N LEU A 73 -11.35 -13.98 -4.11
CA LEU A 73 -12.23 -14.58 -5.10
C LEU A 73 -13.06 -15.75 -4.53
N VAL A 74 -12.59 -16.39 -3.45
CA VAL A 74 -13.20 -17.61 -2.90
C VAL A 74 -13.56 -17.51 -1.42
N ALA A 75 -12.89 -16.63 -0.67
CA ALA A 75 -13.16 -16.43 0.74
C ALA A 75 -14.25 -15.37 1.00
N ARG A 76 -14.97 -15.51 2.11
CA ARG A 76 -15.91 -14.50 2.60
C ARG A 76 -15.23 -13.65 3.66
N PHE A 77 -15.40 -12.33 3.56
CA PHE A 77 -14.85 -11.36 4.49
C PHE A 77 -15.99 -10.67 5.24
N ASP A 78 -15.83 -10.54 6.56
CA ASP A 78 -16.76 -9.74 7.37
C ASP A 78 -16.40 -8.25 7.22
N CYS A 79 -17.19 -7.55 6.41
CA CYS A 79 -17.05 -6.12 6.19
C CYS A 79 -17.99 -5.28 7.08
N SER A 80 -18.60 -5.87 8.11
CA SER A 80 -19.53 -5.15 9.01
C SER A 80 -18.84 -4.07 9.85
N LYS A 81 -17.51 -4.17 10.00
CA LYS A 81 -16.66 -3.20 10.71
C LYS A 81 -15.49 -2.79 9.80
N PRO A 82 -15.73 -1.90 8.82
CA PRO A 82 -14.67 -1.48 7.91
C PRO A 82 -13.56 -0.74 8.67
N LYS A 83 -12.32 -0.96 8.26
CA LYS A 83 -11.19 -0.16 8.73
C LYS A 83 -11.23 1.21 8.05
N PRO A 84 -10.72 2.27 8.71
CA PRO A 84 -10.46 3.53 8.03
C PRO A 84 -9.60 3.30 6.79
N CYS A 85 -9.95 3.96 5.69
CA CYS A 85 -9.16 3.86 4.46
C CYS A 85 -7.78 4.48 4.67
N GLU A 86 -6.76 3.77 4.19
CA GLU A 86 -5.37 4.23 4.15
C GLU A 86 -5.01 4.54 2.70
N GLU A 87 -4.56 5.76 2.43
CA GLU A 87 -4.05 6.15 1.11
C GLU A 87 -2.71 5.46 0.80
N GLY A 88 -2.44 5.21 -0.48
CA GLY A 88 -1.20 4.58 -0.93
C GLY A 88 -1.38 3.79 -2.23
N CYS A 89 -0.43 2.91 -2.51
CA CYS A 89 -0.44 2.09 -3.72
C CYS A 89 -1.25 0.80 -3.54
N ALA A 90 -2.10 0.50 -4.52
CA ALA A 90 -2.84 -0.76 -4.58
C ALA A 90 -2.89 -1.28 -6.02
N CYS A 91 -3.27 -2.55 -6.20
CA CYS A 91 -3.46 -3.10 -7.52
C CYS A 91 -4.54 -2.35 -8.29
N LYS A 92 -4.27 -2.09 -9.57
CA LYS A 92 -5.24 -1.58 -10.56
C LYS A 92 -6.50 -2.46 -10.61
N PRO A 93 -7.61 -1.96 -11.19
CA PRO A 93 -8.80 -2.77 -11.38
C PRO A 93 -8.45 -4.00 -12.22
N ASP A 94 -9.01 -5.16 -11.85
CA ASP A 94 -8.73 -6.47 -12.46
C ASP A 94 -7.34 -7.08 -12.21
N TYR A 95 -6.58 -6.48 -11.31
CA TYR A 95 -5.34 -7.04 -10.77
C TYR A 95 -5.49 -7.36 -9.27
N LEU A 96 -4.88 -8.44 -8.84
CA LEU A 96 -4.91 -8.92 -7.45
C LEU A 96 -3.51 -9.35 -7.02
N LYS A 97 -3.23 -9.25 -5.72
CA LYS A 97 -2.03 -9.86 -5.13
C LYS A 97 -2.26 -11.36 -4.85
N LEU A 98 -1.29 -12.20 -5.13
CA LEU A 98 -1.28 -13.61 -4.70
C LEU A 98 -1.24 -13.71 -3.17
N ASP A 99 -0.40 -12.89 -2.54
CA ASP A 99 -0.21 -12.70 -1.10
C ASP A 99 0.12 -11.23 -0.78
N ASP A 100 0.10 -10.83 0.49
CA ASP A 100 0.25 -9.43 0.92
C ASP A 100 1.52 -8.71 0.40
N ASN A 101 2.55 -9.45 -0.03
CA ASN A 101 3.82 -8.91 -0.53
C ASN A 101 4.11 -9.22 -2.01
N SER A 102 3.20 -9.90 -2.70
CA SER A 102 3.36 -10.21 -4.12
C SER A 102 3.03 -9.03 -5.04
N ALA A 103 3.59 -9.06 -6.25
CA ALA A 103 3.21 -8.14 -7.32
C ALA A 103 1.74 -8.34 -7.74
N CYS A 104 1.15 -7.30 -8.34
CA CYS A 104 -0.21 -7.35 -8.84
C CYS A 104 -0.29 -8.14 -10.15
N VAL A 105 -0.95 -9.30 -10.09
CA VAL A 105 -1.18 -10.22 -11.21
C VAL A 105 -2.61 -10.08 -11.72
N LYS A 106 -2.87 -10.47 -12.97
CA LYS A 106 -4.24 -10.45 -13.50
C LYS A 106 -5.11 -11.44 -12.74
N ILE A 107 -6.41 -11.19 -12.62
CA ILE A 107 -7.36 -12.12 -11.99
C ILE A 107 -7.22 -13.56 -12.53
N CYS A 108 -7.00 -13.73 -13.83
CA CYS A 108 -6.84 -15.06 -14.45
C CYS A 108 -5.53 -15.77 -14.13
N GLU A 109 -4.54 -15.05 -13.60
CA GLU A 109 -3.28 -15.63 -13.11
C GLU A 109 -3.43 -16.10 -11.65
N CYS A 110 -4.54 -15.77 -10.97
CA CYS A 110 -4.85 -16.32 -9.66
C CYS A 110 -5.13 -17.83 -9.75
N PRO A 111 -4.55 -18.66 -8.85
CA PRO A 111 -4.81 -20.11 -8.82
C PRO A 111 -6.29 -20.47 -8.69
N GLN A 112 -7.07 -19.59 -8.05
CA GLN A 112 -8.51 -19.76 -7.83
C GLN A 112 -9.33 -19.67 -9.12
N MET A 113 -8.78 -19.07 -10.17
CA MET A 113 -9.44 -18.89 -11.49
C MET A 113 -8.94 -19.88 -12.54
N ALA A 114 -8.01 -20.77 -12.21
CA ALA A 114 -7.36 -21.68 -13.17
C ALA A 114 -8.35 -22.56 -13.96
N SER A 115 -9.51 -22.88 -13.37
CA SER A 115 -10.57 -23.69 -13.99
C SER A 115 -11.79 -22.88 -14.43
N SER A 116 -11.72 -21.54 -14.33
CA SER A 116 -12.86 -20.68 -14.67
C SER A 116 -12.98 -20.55 -16.20
N PRO A 117 -14.16 -20.79 -16.79
CA PRO A 117 -14.38 -20.57 -18.22
C PRO A 117 -14.17 -19.10 -18.63
N ASP A 118 -14.36 -18.16 -17.70
CA ASP A 118 -14.13 -16.72 -17.93
C ASP A 118 -12.66 -16.40 -18.22
N CYS A 119 -11.74 -17.26 -17.74
CA CYS A 119 -10.30 -17.14 -17.96
C CYS A 119 -9.78 -18.10 -19.04
N ALA A 120 -10.64 -18.94 -19.63
CA ALA A 120 -10.28 -19.92 -20.64
C ALA A 120 -10.24 -19.35 -22.08
N THR A 121 -10.41 -18.03 -22.25
CA THR A 121 -10.57 -17.39 -23.57
C THR A 121 -9.54 -16.28 -23.86
N LEU A 122 -8.40 -16.26 -23.16
CA LEU A 122 -7.30 -15.31 -23.42
C LEU A 122 -6.16 -15.95 -24.21
#